data_AF-A0A1Y5SX94-F1
#
_entry.id   AF-A0A1Y5SX94-F1
#
_cell.length_a   1.000
_cell.length_b   1.000
_cell.length_c   1.000
_cell.angle_alpha   90.00
_cell.angle_beta   90.00
_cell.angle_gamma   90.00
#
_symmetry.space_group_name_H-M   'P 1'
#
loop_
_entity.id
_entity.type
_entity.pdbx_description
1 polymer ?
#
loop_
_entity_poly.entity_id
_entity_poly.type
_entity_poly.pdbx_seq_one_letter_code
_entity_poly.pdbx_strand_id
1 'polypeptide(L)'
;MLLRTAIAGTALLLGAVTLLQGAQAETAAEKALVDRSVAMTPGGPWPAGDQVGMANTLGPGTWLRCAAEMSADGAKSYELSHVRSNDMPMSPFGVPLKYEYRPTVGIPGTKHAFNGEQVLSGEPGAQGTQLDALGHFAYLGEAWSGEGDFPADAATYYGGYKQAEVKPDPAGPLLKLGVENVPPIVTTAVLLDAQAFIGGGKALEPGQIVSRADIETMLEAEGLAWRGILPGDVVLIHTGWGERWDDAEKAKDYYFMGPGLGFDAAEYLAERKAVLVSLDNPFTDPVAAGQLQGKANAPQKGDEGLPFAIHHQNLAVNGLHQIQNARLGALAADKVWTSCVMILPLRSEGASGSPVRPVAIGAPKG
;
A
#
# COMPACT_ATOMS: atom_id res chain seq x y z
N MET A 1 13.40 64.68 33.08
CA MET A 1 13.92 63.89 31.94
C MET A 1 13.83 62.43 32.36
N LEU A 2 12.73 61.77 32.00
CA LEU A 2 12.31 60.48 32.57
C LEU A 2 13.00 59.30 31.84
N LEU A 3 13.48 58.36 32.65
CA LEU A 3 13.95 57.03 32.27
C LEU A 3 12.74 56.13 31.98
N ARG A 4 12.68 55.52 30.80
CA ARG A 4 11.87 54.32 30.50
C ARG A 4 12.69 53.42 29.59
N THR A 5 13.12 52.27 30.11
CA THR A 5 13.71 51.19 29.31
C THR A 5 13.27 49.84 29.85
N ALA A 6 12.94 48.95 28.91
CA ALA A 6 13.01 47.50 28.96
C ALA A 6 12.05 46.73 29.91
N ILE A 7 10.85 46.40 29.41
CA ILE A 7 10.13 45.17 29.76
C ILE A 7 9.50 44.61 28.48
N ALA A 8 10.25 43.81 27.71
CA ALA A 8 9.71 43.07 26.56
C ALA A 8 10.43 41.73 26.26
N GLY A 9 11.47 41.35 27.00
CA GLY A 9 12.30 40.18 26.68
C GLY A 9 11.93 38.86 27.38
N THR A 10 11.21 38.88 28.49
CA THR A 10 11.11 37.71 29.39
C THR A 10 9.95 36.76 29.07
N ALA A 11 8.89 37.24 28.40
CA ALA A 11 7.71 36.43 28.08
C ALA A 11 7.94 35.46 26.89
N LEU A 12 8.75 35.86 25.90
CA LEU A 12 9.08 34.99 24.76
C LEU A 12 9.96 33.79 25.16
N LEU A 13 10.91 33.98 26.07
CA LEU A 13 11.81 32.91 26.51
C LEU A 13 11.09 31.85 27.36
N LEU A 14 10.16 32.24 28.24
CA LEU A 14 9.38 31.27 29.02
C LEU A 14 8.45 30.43 28.13
N GLY A 15 7.81 31.04 27.12
CA GLY A 15 6.94 30.35 26.16
C GLY A 15 7.68 29.36 25.27
N ALA A 16 8.88 29.71 24.78
CA ALA A 16 9.70 28.80 24.00
C ALA A 16 10.18 27.59 24.84
N VAL A 17 10.60 27.81 26.09
CA VAL A 17 11.05 26.73 26.97
C VAL A 17 9.90 25.77 27.33
N THR A 18 8.68 26.28 27.56
CA THR A 18 7.52 25.41 27.84
C THR A 18 7.07 24.62 26.61
N LEU A 19 7.10 25.22 25.41
CA LEU A 19 6.81 24.50 24.15
C LEU A 19 7.84 23.40 23.86
N LEU A 20 9.13 23.68 24.03
CA LEU A 20 10.17 22.66 23.86
C LEU A 20 10.05 21.52 24.88
N GLN A 21 9.73 21.82 26.15
CA GLN A 21 9.52 20.80 27.17
C GLN A 21 8.28 19.94 26.89
N GLY A 22 7.19 20.54 26.40
CA GLY A 22 5.99 19.82 25.97
C GLY A 22 6.26 18.86 24.81
N ALA A 23 6.92 19.34 23.74
CA ALA A 23 7.28 18.52 22.58
C ALA A 23 8.24 17.37 22.92
N GLN A 24 9.22 17.61 23.82
CA GLN A 24 10.11 16.56 24.30
C GLN A 24 9.39 15.49 25.12
N ALA A 25 8.44 15.88 25.98
CA ALA A 25 7.65 14.94 26.78
C ALA A 25 6.72 14.09 25.91
N GLU A 26 6.09 14.70 24.91
CA GLU A 26 5.26 14.01 23.92
C GLU A 26 6.06 12.97 23.11
N THR A 27 7.26 13.35 22.67
CA THR A 27 8.18 12.45 21.96
C THR A 27 8.63 11.27 22.85
N ALA A 28 8.82 11.49 24.15
CA ALA A 28 9.21 10.42 25.08
C ALA A 28 8.07 9.42 25.34
N ALA A 29 6.83 9.89 25.46
CA ALA A 29 5.66 9.04 25.59
C ALA A 29 5.42 8.21 24.31
N GLU A 30 5.60 8.82 23.14
CA GLU A 30 5.50 8.14 21.85
C GLU A 30 6.56 7.04 21.71
N LYS A 31 7.82 7.32 22.05
CA LYS A 31 8.90 6.32 22.09
C LYS A 31 8.56 5.13 22.99
N ALA A 32 8.10 5.39 24.22
CA ALA A 32 7.73 4.33 25.15
C ALA A 32 6.55 3.48 24.65
N LEU A 33 5.57 4.09 23.98
CA LEU A 33 4.47 3.38 23.33
C LEU A 33 4.99 2.48 22.20
N VAL A 34 5.87 3.02 21.34
CA VAL A 34 6.50 2.29 20.24
C VAL A 34 7.28 1.09 20.76
N ASP A 35 8.14 1.27 21.78
CA ASP A 35 8.94 0.20 22.37
C ASP A 35 8.05 -0.93 22.91
N ARG A 36 6.98 -0.57 23.63
CA ARG A 36 6.00 -1.54 24.13
C ARG A 36 5.28 -2.26 22.99
N SER A 37 4.87 -1.54 21.95
CA SER A 37 4.22 -2.11 20.77
C SER A 37 5.13 -3.13 20.07
N VAL A 38 6.41 -2.77 19.86
CA VAL A 38 7.40 -3.66 19.23
C VAL A 38 7.64 -4.91 20.08
N ALA A 39 7.78 -4.77 21.40
CA ALA A 39 7.95 -5.91 22.31
C ALA A 39 6.77 -6.92 22.27
N MET A 40 5.59 -6.47 21.86
CA MET A 40 4.39 -7.30 21.73
C MET A 40 4.15 -7.80 20.29
N THR A 41 4.94 -7.37 19.32
CA THR A 41 4.76 -7.69 17.90
C THR A 41 5.56 -8.95 17.55
N PRO A 42 4.93 -10.01 16.98
CA PRO A 42 5.64 -11.21 16.54
C PRO A 42 6.77 -10.90 15.55
N GLY A 43 7.96 -11.45 15.81
CA GLY A 43 9.17 -11.19 15.02
C GLY A 43 9.53 -12.27 14.00
N GLY A 44 8.75 -13.35 13.90
CA GLY A 44 9.10 -14.54 13.12
C GLY A 44 10.14 -15.46 13.80
N PRO A 45 10.54 -16.57 13.17
CA PRO A 45 10.08 -17.05 11.86
C PRO A 45 8.61 -17.49 11.86
N TRP A 46 7.99 -17.52 10.68
CA TRP A 46 6.62 -17.98 10.49
C TRP A 46 6.52 -19.52 10.53
N PRO A 47 5.38 -20.09 10.97
CA PRO A 47 5.23 -21.53 11.08
C PRO A 47 5.30 -22.24 9.71
N ALA A 48 5.67 -23.53 9.72
CA ALA A 48 5.57 -24.35 8.53
C ALA A 48 4.11 -24.41 8.04
N GLY A 49 3.92 -24.25 6.73
CA GLY A 49 2.58 -24.19 6.15
C GLY A 49 1.92 -22.80 6.26
N ASP A 50 2.68 -21.75 6.58
CA ASP A 50 2.18 -20.38 6.55
C ASP A 50 1.59 -20.01 5.17
N GLN A 51 0.49 -19.26 5.20
CA GLN A 51 -0.20 -18.74 4.01
C GLN A 51 -0.49 -17.24 4.11
N VAL A 52 -0.02 -16.61 5.19
CA VAL A 52 -0.40 -15.25 5.59
C VAL A 52 0.77 -14.28 5.40
N GLY A 53 2.01 -14.77 5.49
CA GLY A 53 3.20 -13.97 5.27
C GLY A 53 3.48 -13.00 6.41
N MET A 54 3.91 -11.79 6.07
CA MET A 54 4.21 -10.73 7.02
C MET A 54 2.98 -10.28 7.82
N ALA A 55 1.76 -10.64 7.41
CA ALA A 55 0.56 -10.41 8.21
C ALA A 55 0.51 -11.24 9.52
N ASN A 56 1.43 -12.21 9.71
CA ASN A 56 1.67 -12.85 11.01
C ASN A 56 2.19 -11.89 12.09
N THR A 57 2.68 -10.70 11.71
CA THR A 57 3.07 -9.63 12.65
C THR A 57 1.86 -8.94 13.31
N LEU A 58 0.66 -9.06 12.73
CA LEU A 58 -0.52 -8.34 13.20
C LEU A 58 -1.01 -8.90 14.55
N GLY A 59 -1.39 -8.01 15.45
CA GLY A 59 -1.92 -8.40 16.77
C GLY A 59 -1.89 -7.28 17.79
N PRO A 60 -1.93 -7.61 19.09
CA PRO A 60 -2.02 -6.61 20.16
C PRO A 60 -0.93 -5.52 20.12
N GLY A 61 0.30 -5.84 19.68
CA GLY A 61 1.37 -4.86 19.52
C GLY A 61 1.06 -3.84 18.42
N THR A 62 0.62 -4.29 17.25
CA THR A 62 0.24 -3.41 16.13
C THR A 62 -1.03 -2.62 16.44
N TRP A 63 -2.02 -3.23 17.08
CA TRP A 63 -3.25 -2.56 17.49
C TRP A 63 -3.02 -1.49 18.54
N LEU A 64 -2.06 -1.69 19.46
CA LEU A 64 -1.71 -0.70 20.48
C LEU A 64 -1.26 0.63 19.85
N ARG A 65 -0.35 0.59 18.87
CA ARG A 65 0.11 1.80 18.19
C ARG A 65 -0.93 2.37 17.22
N CYS A 66 -1.73 1.53 16.56
CA CYS A 66 -2.90 1.97 15.78
C CYS A 66 -3.89 2.77 16.65
N ALA A 67 -4.21 2.26 17.84
CA ALA A 67 -5.17 2.90 18.74
C ALA A 67 -4.73 4.32 19.15
N ALA A 68 -3.43 4.52 19.35
CA ALA A 68 -2.89 5.84 19.66
C ALA A 68 -3.15 6.85 18.53
N GLU A 69 -2.88 6.47 17.27
CA GLU A 69 -3.15 7.31 16.09
C GLU A 69 -4.65 7.64 15.95
N MET A 70 -5.53 6.68 16.23
CA MET A 70 -6.99 6.91 16.20
C MET A 70 -7.46 7.88 17.29
N SER A 71 -6.78 7.89 18.43
CA SER A 71 -7.13 8.69 19.60
C SER A 71 -6.36 10.01 19.69
N ALA A 72 -5.47 10.28 18.74
CA ALA A 72 -4.68 11.50 18.70
C ALA A 72 -5.58 12.73 18.57
N ASP A 73 -5.18 13.84 19.19
CA ASP A 73 -5.92 15.09 19.07
C ASP A 73 -5.93 15.55 17.61
N GLY A 74 -7.08 16.02 17.13
CA GLY A 74 -7.26 16.41 15.73
C GLY A 74 -7.24 15.25 14.71
N ALA A 75 -7.25 13.98 15.15
CA ALA A 75 -7.32 12.84 14.25
C ALA A 75 -8.55 12.91 13.34
N LYS A 76 -8.35 12.68 12.03
CA LYS A 76 -9.42 12.59 11.04
C LYS A 76 -9.26 11.37 10.15
N SER A 77 -10.35 10.98 9.52
CA SER A 77 -10.40 9.83 8.62
C SER A 77 -10.12 10.23 7.17
N TYR A 78 -9.35 9.40 6.48
CA TYR A 78 -8.96 9.55 5.08
C TYR A 78 -9.37 8.30 4.30
N GLU A 79 -10.10 8.51 3.21
CA GLU A 79 -10.43 7.47 2.24
C GLU A 79 -9.26 7.30 1.27
N LEU A 80 -8.65 6.12 1.27
CA LEU A 80 -7.48 5.82 0.44
C LEU A 80 -7.84 4.99 -0.80
N SER A 81 -9.13 4.81 -1.10
CA SER A 81 -9.58 4.17 -2.34
C SER A 81 -10.12 5.18 -3.35
N HIS A 82 -9.96 4.88 -4.63
CA HIS A 82 -10.71 5.55 -5.70
C HIS A 82 -12.12 4.98 -5.81
N VAL A 83 -13.07 5.82 -6.21
CA VAL A 83 -14.43 5.39 -6.50
C VAL A 83 -14.43 4.45 -7.69
N ARG A 84 -15.01 3.27 -7.51
CA ARG A 84 -15.23 2.32 -8.61
C ARG A 84 -16.42 2.76 -9.44
N SER A 85 -16.26 2.83 -10.75
CA SER A 85 -17.32 3.19 -11.69
C SER A 85 -17.06 2.56 -13.06
N ASN A 86 -18.01 2.69 -13.99
CA ASN A 86 -17.83 2.26 -15.38
C ASN A 86 -16.89 3.21 -16.17
N ASP A 87 -16.59 4.39 -15.64
CA ASP A 87 -15.81 5.43 -16.32
C ASP A 87 -14.43 5.63 -15.68
N MET A 88 -14.10 4.84 -14.66
CA MET A 88 -12.78 4.89 -14.03
C MET A 88 -11.69 4.39 -15.00
N PRO A 89 -10.42 4.78 -14.81
CA PRO A 89 -9.30 4.09 -15.44
C PRO A 89 -9.39 2.58 -15.19
N MET A 90 -9.28 1.77 -16.25
CA MET A 90 -9.34 0.31 -16.16
C MET A 90 -8.01 -0.31 -16.58
N SER A 91 -7.57 -1.29 -15.79
CA SER A 91 -6.40 -2.10 -16.11
C SER A 91 -6.64 -2.88 -17.40
N PRO A 92 -5.74 -2.78 -18.40
CA PRO A 92 -5.82 -3.56 -19.63
C PRO A 92 -5.32 -5.01 -19.45
N PHE A 93 -4.81 -5.37 -18.27
CA PHE A 93 -4.22 -6.70 -18.00
C PHE A 93 -5.22 -7.72 -17.47
N GLY A 94 -6.41 -7.27 -17.04
CA GLY A 94 -7.49 -8.13 -16.55
C GLY A 94 -8.79 -7.89 -17.31
N VAL A 95 -9.81 -8.71 -17.04
CA VAL A 95 -11.14 -8.49 -17.62
C VAL A 95 -11.70 -7.17 -17.08
N PRO A 96 -12.17 -6.24 -17.94
CA PRO A 96 -12.72 -4.96 -17.49
C PRO A 96 -13.93 -5.13 -16.57
N LEU A 97 -13.93 -4.38 -15.47
CA LEU A 97 -15.05 -4.31 -14.54
C LEU A 97 -16.21 -3.52 -15.14
N LYS A 98 -17.40 -4.11 -15.18
CA LYS A 98 -18.59 -3.44 -15.70
C LYS A 98 -19.79 -3.66 -14.79
N TYR A 99 -20.39 -2.55 -14.36
CA TYR A 99 -21.66 -2.52 -13.65
C TYR A 99 -22.81 -2.27 -14.62
N GLU A 100 -23.95 -2.92 -14.38
CA GLU A 100 -25.24 -2.57 -14.97
C GLU A 100 -26.21 -2.18 -13.88
N TYR A 101 -26.67 -0.93 -13.92
CA TYR A 101 -27.64 -0.37 -12.98
C TYR A 101 -29.05 -0.65 -13.47
N ARG A 102 -29.89 -1.21 -12.61
CA ARG A 102 -31.29 -1.52 -12.92
C ARG A 102 -32.19 -0.34 -12.54
N PRO A 103 -33.34 -0.16 -13.23
CA PRO A 103 -34.32 0.85 -12.85
C PRO A 103 -34.81 0.67 -11.42
N THR A 104 -35.21 1.77 -10.77
CA THR A 104 -35.96 1.70 -9.51
C THR A 104 -37.25 0.92 -9.72
N VAL A 105 -37.50 -0.06 -8.85
CA VAL A 105 -38.72 -0.88 -8.86
C VAL A 105 -39.43 -0.78 -7.52
N GLY A 106 -40.74 -1.02 -7.51
CA GLY A 106 -41.58 -0.96 -6.31
C GLY A 106 -42.38 -2.24 -6.11
N ILE A 107 -42.93 -2.42 -4.92
CA ILE A 107 -43.83 -3.55 -4.61
C ILE A 107 -45.28 -3.04 -4.68
N PRO A 108 -46.12 -3.58 -5.58
CA PRO A 108 -47.53 -3.15 -5.69
C PRO A 108 -48.26 -3.19 -4.36
N GLY A 109 -49.04 -2.13 -4.07
CA GLY A 109 -49.80 -2.02 -2.81
C GLY A 109 -48.97 -1.60 -1.58
N THR A 110 -47.71 -1.23 -1.74
CA THR A 110 -46.84 -0.78 -0.64
C THR A 110 -46.29 0.63 -0.87
N LYS A 111 -45.61 1.19 0.13
CA LYS A 111 -44.85 2.46 0.02
C LYS A 111 -43.36 2.23 -0.26
N HIS A 112 -42.99 1.07 -0.80
CA HIS A 112 -41.58 0.69 -1.02
C HIS A 112 -41.13 0.89 -2.46
N ALA A 113 -39.91 1.40 -2.61
CA ALA A 113 -39.15 1.48 -3.85
C ALA A 113 -37.68 1.11 -3.56
N PHE A 114 -36.99 0.46 -4.50
CA PHE A 114 -35.62 -0.04 -4.33
C PHE A 114 -34.82 0.04 -5.63
N ASN A 115 -33.51 0.19 -5.49
CA ASN A 115 -32.52 0.21 -6.56
C ASN A 115 -31.65 -1.05 -6.49
N GLY A 116 -30.92 -1.33 -7.56
CA GLY A 116 -29.82 -2.28 -7.50
C GLY A 116 -29.06 -2.37 -8.81
N GLU A 117 -27.95 -3.09 -8.75
CA GLU A 117 -27.01 -3.25 -9.85
C GLU A 117 -26.54 -4.70 -9.93
N GLN A 118 -25.88 -5.05 -11.02
CA GLN A 118 -25.15 -6.29 -11.17
C GLN A 118 -23.78 -6.03 -11.79
N VAL A 119 -22.81 -6.86 -11.45
CA VAL A 119 -21.52 -6.90 -12.12
C VAL A 119 -21.66 -7.80 -13.35
N LEU A 120 -21.59 -7.22 -14.54
CA LEU A 120 -21.71 -7.95 -15.82
C LEU A 120 -20.42 -8.69 -16.19
N SER A 121 -19.28 -8.11 -15.84
CA SER A 121 -17.96 -8.66 -16.13
C SER A 121 -16.92 -8.06 -15.19
N GLY A 122 -15.76 -8.70 -15.14
CA GLY A 122 -14.55 -8.11 -14.61
C GLY A 122 -13.74 -9.06 -13.76
N GLU A 123 -12.50 -8.67 -13.56
CA GLU A 123 -11.63 -9.19 -12.51
C GLU A 123 -11.58 -8.15 -11.39
N PRO A 124 -12.48 -8.22 -10.37
CA PRO A 124 -12.64 -7.12 -9.42
C PRO A 124 -11.38 -6.83 -8.60
N GLY A 125 -10.57 -7.87 -8.34
CA GLY A 125 -9.30 -7.81 -7.64
C GLY A 125 -8.13 -7.27 -8.47
N ALA A 126 -8.34 -6.97 -9.75
CA ALA A 126 -7.34 -6.39 -10.67
C ALA A 126 -7.78 -5.04 -11.26
N GLN A 127 -8.68 -4.33 -10.58
CA GLN A 127 -9.26 -3.06 -11.05
C GLN A 127 -9.38 -2.08 -9.88
N GLY A 128 -9.09 -0.79 -10.11
CA GLY A 128 -9.18 0.24 -9.07
C GLY A 128 -8.17 0.07 -7.94
N THR A 129 -8.49 0.59 -6.75
CA THR A 129 -7.71 0.31 -5.55
C THR A 129 -7.88 -1.16 -5.16
N GLN A 130 -6.80 -1.92 -5.26
CA GLN A 130 -6.81 -3.38 -5.17
C GLN A 130 -5.67 -3.88 -4.30
N LEU A 131 -5.87 -5.04 -3.67
CA LEU A 131 -4.86 -5.81 -2.97
C LEU A 131 -4.53 -7.07 -3.76
N ASP A 132 -3.25 -7.34 -3.96
CA ASP A 132 -2.78 -8.60 -4.52
C ASP A 132 -2.39 -9.55 -3.38
N ALA A 133 -3.01 -10.73 -3.33
CA ALA A 133 -2.71 -11.75 -2.33
C ALA A 133 -1.46 -12.55 -2.70
N LEU A 134 -0.90 -13.33 -1.78
CA LEU A 134 0.35 -14.07 -2.02
C LEU A 134 0.23 -15.09 -3.16
N GLY A 135 -0.97 -15.61 -3.44
CA GLY A 135 -1.25 -16.50 -4.56
C GLY A 135 -1.35 -15.81 -5.92
N HIS A 136 -1.29 -14.47 -5.98
CA HIS A 136 -1.30 -13.70 -7.21
C HIS A 136 -0.06 -13.95 -8.08
N PHE A 137 1.09 -14.17 -7.45
CA PHE A 137 2.37 -14.24 -8.15
C PHE A 137 3.13 -15.52 -7.80
N ALA A 138 3.74 -16.12 -8.82
CA ALA A 138 4.62 -17.28 -8.70
C ALA A 138 5.90 -17.03 -9.50
N TYR A 139 6.89 -17.88 -9.30
CA TYR A 139 8.13 -17.85 -10.07
C TYR A 139 8.53 -19.24 -10.56
N LEU A 140 9.32 -19.25 -11.64
CA LEU A 140 9.95 -20.44 -12.19
C LEU A 140 11.41 -20.50 -11.74
N GLY A 141 11.99 -21.70 -11.68
CA GLY A 141 13.42 -21.87 -11.41
C GLY A 141 14.33 -21.43 -12.56
N GLU A 142 13.81 -21.43 -13.79
CA GLU A 142 14.49 -20.97 -15.00
C GLU A 142 13.54 -20.10 -15.83
N ALA A 143 14.09 -19.14 -16.58
CA ALA A 143 13.30 -18.31 -17.49
C ALA A 143 12.66 -19.17 -18.59
N TRP A 144 11.34 -19.04 -18.75
CA TRP A 144 10.64 -19.66 -19.87
C TRP A 144 11.02 -18.96 -21.17
N SER A 145 11.38 -19.73 -22.20
CA SER A 145 11.79 -19.20 -23.52
C SER A 145 10.66 -18.47 -24.26
N GLY A 146 9.41 -18.65 -23.82
CA GLY A 146 8.22 -18.21 -24.55
C GLY A 146 7.81 -19.17 -25.68
N GLU A 147 8.56 -20.26 -25.88
CA GLU A 147 8.22 -21.30 -26.85
C GLU A 147 7.46 -22.45 -26.17
N GLY A 148 6.45 -22.97 -26.86
CA GLY A 148 5.60 -24.06 -26.36
C GLY A 148 4.54 -23.60 -25.35
N ASP A 149 4.01 -24.56 -24.58
CA ASP A 149 3.08 -24.27 -23.50
C ASP A 149 3.83 -23.70 -22.29
N PHE A 150 3.16 -22.81 -21.53
CA PHE A 150 3.72 -22.29 -20.29
C PHE A 150 3.94 -23.44 -19.28
N PRO A 151 5.15 -23.61 -18.71
CA PRO A 151 5.48 -24.72 -17.83
C PRO A 151 4.91 -24.52 -16.41
N ALA A 152 3.59 -24.46 -16.28
CA ALA A 152 2.90 -24.13 -15.02
C ALA A 152 3.30 -25.04 -13.86
N ASP A 153 3.56 -26.32 -14.10
CA ASP A 153 3.94 -27.28 -13.06
C ASP A 153 5.27 -26.95 -12.36
N ALA A 154 6.12 -26.14 -12.99
CA ALA A 154 7.38 -25.66 -12.40
C ALA A 154 7.18 -24.43 -11.48
N ALA A 155 5.97 -23.87 -11.43
CA ALA A 155 5.68 -22.68 -10.61
C ALA A 155 5.83 -22.97 -9.11
N THR A 156 6.56 -22.07 -8.46
CA THR A 156 6.71 -22.01 -7.00
C THR A 156 6.14 -20.70 -6.49
N TYR A 157 5.36 -20.79 -5.43
CA TYR A 157 4.71 -19.67 -4.76
C TYR A 157 5.36 -19.41 -3.40
N TYR A 158 4.88 -18.39 -2.70
CA TYR A 158 5.23 -18.10 -1.31
C TYR A 158 5.25 -19.35 -0.42
N GLY A 159 6.22 -19.42 0.50
CA GLY A 159 6.38 -20.57 1.40
C GLY A 159 6.89 -21.85 0.71
N GLY A 160 7.25 -21.77 -0.58
CA GLY A 160 7.73 -22.91 -1.36
C GLY A 160 6.63 -23.82 -1.90
N TYR A 161 5.35 -23.43 -1.78
CA TYR A 161 4.23 -24.19 -2.32
C TYR A 161 4.34 -24.36 -3.83
N LYS A 162 3.95 -25.54 -4.31
CA LYS A 162 4.00 -25.87 -5.74
C LYS A 162 2.65 -25.65 -6.43
N GLN A 163 2.70 -25.52 -7.75
CA GLN A 163 1.50 -25.42 -8.62
C GLN A 163 0.40 -26.40 -8.23
N ALA A 164 0.74 -27.68 -8.04
CA ALA A 164 -0.22 -28.73 -7.70
C ALA A 164 -0.90 -28.54 -6.32
N GLU A 165 -0.31 -27.78 -5.40
CA GLU A 165 -0.91 -27.45 -4.11
C GLU A 165 -1.75 -26.18 -4.16
N VAL A 166 -1.33 -25.19 -4.96
CA VAL A 166 -1.94 -23.86 -5.02
C VAL A 166 -3.07 -23.81 -6.04
N LYS A 167 -2.86 -24.35 -7.25
CA LYS A 167 -3.82 -24.32 -8.34
C LYS A 167 -3.71 -25.60 -9.21
N PRO A 168 -4.14 -26.77 -8.68
CA PRO A 168 -4.08 -28.04 -9.41
C PRO A 168 -5.02 -28.08 -10.62
N ASP A 169 -6.17 -27.41 -10.56
CA ASP A 169 -7.07 -27.25 -11.70
C ASP A 169 -6.84 -25.87 -12.34
N PRO A 170 -6.41 -25.79 -13.62
CA PRO A 170 -6.22 -24.52 -14.32
C PRO A 170 -7.47 -23.62 -14.35
N ALA A 171 -8.67 -24.22 -14.33
CA ALA A 171 -9.95 -23.51 -14.32
C ALA A 171 -10.55 -23.33 -12.91
N GLY A 172 -9.91 -23.91 -11.89
CA GLY A 172 -10.38 -23.87 -10.50
C GLY A 172 -9.87 -22.66 -9.70
N PRO A 173 -10.41 -22.48 -8.48
CA PRO A 173 -9.93 -21.49 -7.52
C PRO A 173 -8.50 -21.83 -7.04
N LEU A 174 -7.82 -20.84 -6.44
CA LEU A 174 -6.65 -21.14 -5.63
C LEU A 174 -7.07 -21.94 -4.39
N LEU A 175 -6.38 -23.04 -4.10
CA LEU A 175 -6.62 -23.87 -2.90
C LEU A 175 -5.74 -23.44 -1.71
N LYS A 176 -4.71 -22.63 -1.98
CA LYS A 176 -3.82 -22.02 -1.00
C LYS A 176 -3.49 -20.60 -1.41
N LEU A 177 -3.09 -19.77 -0.45
CA LEU A 177 -2.64 -18.39 -0.67
C LEU A 177 -3.70 -17.47 -1.30
N GLY A 178 -4.96 -17.90 -1.33
CA GLY A 178 -6.10 -17.08 -1.72
C GLY A 178 -6.38 -15.97 -0.71
N VAL A 179 -7.05 -14.91 -1.15
CA VAL A 179 -7.30 -13.72 -0.35
C VAL A 179 -8.10 -13.98 0.93
N GLU A 180 -8.85 -15.08 1.00
CA GLU A 180 -9.55 -15.52 2.22
C GLU A 180 -8.62 -15.82 3.41
N ASN A 181 -7.32 -16.04 3.13
CA ASN A 181 -6.28 -16.22 4.15
C ASN A 181 -5.68 -14.88 4.62
N VAL A 182 -5.91 -13.77 3.91
CA VAL A 182 -5.43 -12.45 4.33
C VAL A 182 -6.31 -11.96 5.49
N PRO A 183 -5.76 -11.78 6.71
CA PRO A 183 -6.55 -11.28 7.82
C PRO A 183 -6.89 -9.80 7.60
N PRO A 184 -7.88 -9.25 8.34
CA PRO A 184 -8.03 -7.81 8.48
C PRO A 184 -6.69 -7.15 8.85
N ILE A 185 -6.19 -6.25 8.01
CA ILE A 185 -4.96 -5.53 8.29
C ILE A 185 -5.34 -4.27 9.06
N VAL A 186 -5.14 -4.31 10.37
CA VAL A 186 -5.35 -3.18 11.28
C VAL A 186 -4.03 -2.92 12.00
N THR A 187 -3.37 -1.83 11.66
CA THR A 187 -2.00 -1.52 12.10
C THR A 187 -1.64 -0.06 11.81
N THR A 188 -0.47 0.39 12.23
CA THR A 188 0.04 1.71 11.82
C THR A 188 0.50 1.69 10.36
N ALA A 189 0.11 2.69 9.59
CA ALA A 189 0.71 3.04 8.31
C ALA A 189 1.76 4.13 8.48
N VAL A 190 2.85 4.03 7.72
CA VAL A 190 3.84 5.08 7.49
C VAL A 190 3.62 5.61 6.08
N LEU A 191 3.29 6.89 5.95
CA LEU A 191 3.26 7.59 4.66
C LEU A 191 4.64 8.13 4.36
N LEU A 192 5.16 7.81 3.17
CA LEU A 192 6.41 8.31 2.60
C LEU A 192 6.07 9.17 1.37
N ASP A 193 6.28 10.48 1.46
CA ASP A 193 5.92 11.45 0.42
C ASP A 193 7.04 11.62 -0.62
N ALA A 194 7.14 10.64 -1.52
CA ALA A 194 8.14 10.64 -2.59
C ALA A 194 7.95 11.82 -3.55
N GLN A 195 6.71 12.26 -3.78
CA GLN A 195 6.42 13.45 -4.58
C GLN A 195 7.13 14.68 -3.99
N ALA A 196 6.99 14.92 -2.68
CA ALA A 196 7.60 16.06 -2.02
C ALA A 196 9.13 15.96 -1.94
N PHE A 197 9.64 14.83 -1.46
CA PHE A 197 11.05 14.73 -1.05
C PHE A 197 11.99 14.18 -2.11
N ILE A 198 11.48 13.44 -3.10
CA ILE A 198 12.27 12.87 -4.20
C ILE A 198 11.95 13.57 -5.52
N GLY A 199 10.66 13.81 -5.79
CA GLY A 199 10.16 14.49 -6.99
C GLY A 199 10.29 16.01 -6.96
N GLY A 200 10.71 16.60 -5.84
CA GLY A 200 10.80 18.06 -5.70
C GLY A 200 9.44 18.77 -5.80
N GLY A 201 8.38 18.13 -5.28
CA GLY A 201 7.00 18.60 -5.35
C GLY A 201 6.29 18.31 -6.68
N LYS A 202 6.85 17.44 -7.52
CA LYS A 202 6.23 16.97 -8.76
C LYS A 202 6.03 15.47 -8.70
N ALA A 203 4.99 14.99 -9.40
CA ALA A 203 4.79 13.56 -9.59
C ALA A 203 6.05 12.91 -10.17
N LEU A 204 6.40 11.72 -9.69
CA LEU A 204 7.56 10.98 -10.20
C LEU A 204 7.35 10.58 -11.66
N GLU A 205 8.46 10.45 -12.38
CA GLU A 205 8.45 10.14 -13.81
C GLU A 205 8.21 8.65 -14.09
N PRO A 206 7.72 8.29 -15.30
CA PRO A 206 7.61 6.89 -15.74
C PRO A 206 8.89 6.09 -15.54
N GLY A 207 8.80 4.94 -14.87
CA GLY A 207 9.93 4.07 -14.58
C GLY A 207 10.91 4.60 -13.53
N GLN A 208 10.62 5.75 -12.89
CA GLN A 208 11.44 6.24 -11.79
C GLN A 208 11.35 5.30 -10.60
N ILE A 209 12.52 4.93 -10.07
CA ILE A 209 12.67 4.00 -8.96
C ILE A 209 12.65 4.75 -7.64
N VAL A 210 11.88 4.25 -6.68
CA VAL A 210 11.95 4.62 -5.26
C VAL A 210 12.85 3.61 -4.55
N SER A 211 14.11 3.97 -4.34
CA SER A 211 15.15 3.12 -3.75
C SER A 211 15.09 3.07 -2.22
N ARG A 212 15.90 2.20 -1.61
CA ARG A 212 16.07 2.19 -0.14
C ARG A 212 16.57 3.53 0.38
N ALA A 213 17.52 4.15 -0.33
CA ALA A 213 18.07 5.44 0.05
C ALA A 213 17.01 6.55 0.00
N ASP A 214 16.07 6.46 -0.92
CA ASP A 214 14.93 7.39 -1.00
C ASP A 214 13.99 7.21 0.20
N ILE A 215 13.71 5.95 0.59
CA ILE A 215 12.93 5.64 1.81
C ILE A 215 13.60 6.24 3.06
N GLU A 216 14.90 6.05 3.21
CA GLU A 216 15.66 6.59 4.34
C GLU A 216 15.65 8.14 4.33
N THR A 217 15.73 8.74 3.14
CA THR A 217 15.62 10.21 2.96
C THR A 217 14.25 10.74 3.37
N MET A 218 13.16 10.08 2.96
CA MET A 218 11.79 10.46 3.32
C MET A 218 11.57 10.35 4.82
N LEU A 219 11.99 9.23 5.44
CA LEU A 219 11.89 9.04 6.89
C LEU A 219 12.62 10.15 7.68
N GLU A 220 13.79 10.59 7.23
CA GLU A 220 14.50 11.71 7.84
C GLU A 220 13.71 13.02 7.68
N ALA A 221 13.28 13.34 6.46
CA ALA A 221 12.57 14.58 6.15
C ALA A 221 11.20 14.70 6.87
N GLU A 222 10.55 13.58 7.13
CA GLU A 222 9.27 13.48 7.83
C GLU A 222 9.43 13.42 9.37
N GLY A 223 10.66 13.42 9.87
CA GLY A 223 10.96 13.33 11.29
C GLY A 223 10.72 11.93 11.89
N LEU A 224 10.66 10.91 11.05
CA LEU A 224 10.41 9.51 11.41
C LEU A 224 11.69 8.66 11.54
N ALA A 225 12.88 9.20 11.26
CA ALA A 225 14.13 8.42 11.31
C ALA A 225 14.37 7.68 12.63
N TRP A 226 13.92 8.24 13.76
CA TRP A 226 14.07 7.58 15.07
C TRP A 226 13.17 6.36 15.25
N ARG A 227 12.01 6.33 14.58
CA ARG A 227 11.03 5.24 14.63
C ARG A 227 11.29 4.24 13.51
N GLY A 228 11.56 4.76 12.32
CA GLY A 228 11.66 4.01 11.07
C GLY A 228 10.35 3.30 10.72
N ILE A 229 10.49 2.23 9.94
CA ILE A 229 9.41 1.28 9.63
C ILE A 229 9.52 0.13 10.63
N LEU A 230 8.41 -0.17 11.32
CA LEU A 230 8.34 -1.21 12.34
C LEU A 230 7.71 -2.49 11.78
N PRO A 231 7.98 -3.66 12.39
CA PRO A 231 7.31 -4.91 12.03
C PRO A 231 5.79 -4.78 12.06
N GLY A 232 5.14 -5.17 10.97
CA GLY A 232 3.70 -5.10 10.78
C GLY A 232 3.15 -3.73 10.39
N ASP A 233 4.00 -2.73 10.11
CA ASP A 233 3.52 -1.49 9.51
C ASP A 233 3.09 -1.68 8.05
N VAL A 234 2.11 -0.88 7.63
CA VAL A 234 1.81 -0.65 6.22
C VAL A 234 2.67 0.52 5.74
N VAL A 235 3.27 0.41 4.56
CA VAL A 235 4.05 1.51 3.97
C VAL A 235 3.28 2.08 2.78
N LEU A 236 2.89 3.34 2.87
CA LEU A 236 2.19 4.07 1.82
C LEU A 236 3.20 4.98 1.12
N ILE A 237 3.40 4.85 -0.17
CA ILE A 237 4.35 5.67 -0.94
C ILE A 237 3.55 6.57 -1.87
N HIS A 238 3.56 7.86 -1.58
CA HIS A 238 2.89 8.86 -2.40
C HIS A 238 3.86 9.36 -3.49
N THR A 239 3.64 8.90 -4.72
CA THR A 239 4.46 9.25 -5.89
C THR A 239 3.91 10.46 -6.65
N GLY A 240 2.67 10.87 -6.38
CA GLY A 240 1.94 11.89 -7.12
C GLY A 240 1.35 11.38 -8.43
N TRP A 241 1.56 10.11 -8.79
CA TRP A 241 1.00 9.53 -10.02
C TRP A 241 -0.53 9.45 -9.97
N GLY A 242 -1.11 9.30 -8.76
CA GLY A 242 -2.55 9.20 -8.55
C GLY A 242 -3.34 10.43 -9.00
N GLU A 243 -2.68 11.59 -9.13
CA GLU A 243 -3.28 12.80 -9.71
C GLU A 243 -3.78 12.61 -11.14
N ARG A 244 -3.21 11.64 -11.87
CA ARG A 244 -3.64 11.29 -13.24
C ARG A 244 -4.98 10.57 -13.29
N TRP A 245 -5.41 9.95 -12.19
CA TRP A 245 -6.65 9.16 -12.14
C TRP A 245 -7.88 10.02 -12.45
N ASP A 246 -7.92 11.24 -11.92
CA ASP A 246 -9.07 12.15 -12.05
C ASP A 246 -8.94 13.10 -13.27
N ASP A 247 -7.83 13.04 -14.01
CA ASP A 247 -7.57 13.85 -15.20
C ASP A 247 -7.98 13.08 -16.47
N ALA A 248 -9.04 13.53 -17.15
CA ALA A 248 -9.65 12.80 -18.27
C ALA A 248 -8.68 12.48 -19.43
N GLU A 249 -7.67 13.32 -19.67
CA GLU A 249 -6.69 13.08 -20.73
C GLU A 249 -5.57 12.16 -20.24
N LYS A 250 -5.04 12.40 -19.03
CA LYS A 250 -3.94 11.58 -18.48
C LYS A 250 -4.41 10.19 -18.03
N ALA A 251 -5.68 10.04 -17.66
CA ALA A 251 -6.31 8.77 -17.30
C ALA A 251 -6.21 7.73 -18.42
N LYS A 252 -6.17 8.15 -19.69
CA LYS A 252 -6.06 7.26 -20.86
C LYS A 252 -4.77 6.44 -20.85
N ASP A 253 -3.69 7.04 -20.35
CA ASP A 253 -2.37 6.40 -20.32
C ASP A 253 -1.96 5.92 -18.92
N TYR A 254 -2.88 5.99 -17.95
CA TYR A 254 -2.62 5.73 -16.54
C TYR A 254 -1.99 4.35 -16.31
N TYR A 255 -2.53 3.29 -16.94
CA TYR A 255 -2.10 1.89 -16.80
C TYR A 255 -0.99 1.44 -17.77
N PHE A 256 -0.29 2.35 -18.48
CA PHE A 256 0.77 1.93 -19.42
C PHE A 256 2.20 2.18 -18.93
N MET A 257 2.35 2.91 -17.84
CA MET A 257 3.63 3.28 -17.25
C MET A 257 3.42 3.84 -15.85
N GLY A 258 4.50 3.97 -15.09
CA GLY A 258 4.48 4.62 -13.78
C GLY A 258 5.82 4.48 -13.05
N PRO A 259 6.03 5.27 -11.99
CA PRO A 259 7.13 5.05 -11.05
C PRO A 259 6.93 3.72 -10.31
N GLY A 260 7.87 3.31 -9.46
CA GLY A 260 7.67 2.14 -8.62
C GLY A 260 8.81 1.88 -7.66
N LEU A 261 8.67 0.82 -6.87
CA LEU A 261 9.62 0.47 -5.81
C LEU A 261 10.92 -0.13 -6.40
N GLY A 262 12.05 0.21 -5.81
CA GLY A 262 13.37 -0.40 -6.08
C GLY A 262 13.49 -1.81 -5.52
N PHE A 263 14.36 -2.63 -6.10
CA PHE A 263 14.58 -4.00 -5.60
C PHE A 263 15.18 -3.96 -4.18
N ASP A 264 16.18 -3.10 -3.99
CA ASP A 264 16.79 -2.80 -2.69
C ASP A 264 15.78 -2.26 -1.67
N ALA A 265 14.78 -1.52 -2.13
CA ALA A 265 13.69 -1.04 -1.31
C ALA A 265 12.72 -2.16 -0.91
N ALA A 266 12.37 -3.07 -1.83
CA ALA A 266 11.57 -4.27 -1.50
C ALA A 266 12.28 -5.16 -0.47
N GLU A 267 13.58 -5.42 -0.64
CA GLU A 267 14.39 -6.13 0.35
C GLU A 267 14.38 -5.41 1.70
N TYR A 268 14.58 -4.10 1.70
CA TYR A 268 14.52 -3.30 2.92
C TYR A 268 13.17 -3.39 3.64
N LEU A 269 12.05 -3.32 2.91
CA LEU A 269 10.71 -3.47 3.51
C LEU A 269 10.49 -4.87 4.09
N ALA A 270 11.02 -5.91 3.44
CA ALA A 270 10.99 -7.27 3.96
C ALA A 270 11.85 -7.42 5.23
N GLU A 271 13.06 -6.84 5.28
CA GLU A 271 13.93 -6.78 6.47
C GLU A 271 13.19 -6.12 7.66
N ARG A 272 12.43 -5.05 7.37
CA ARG A 272 11.59 -4.34 8.35
C ARG A 272 10.30 -5.07 8.71
N LYS A 273 9.98 -6.16 8.01
CA LYS A 273 8.75 -6.95 8.17
C LYS A 273 7.50 -6.10 8.00
N ALA A 274 7.50 -5.19 7.04
CA ALA A 274 6.29 -4.48 6.65
C ALA A 274 5.23 -5.50 6.20
N VAL A 275 3.98 -5.31 6.61
CA VAL A 275 2.90 -6.24 6.24
C VAL A 275 2.44 -6.03 4.81
N LEU A 276 2.46 -4.78 4.36
CA LEU A 276 1.94 -4.37 3.07
C LEU A 276 2.64 -3.08 2.60
N VAL A 277 2.91 -3.00 1.30
CA VAL A 277 3.31 -1.76 0.64
C VAL A 277 2.20 -1.29 -0.29
N SER A 278 1.93 0.01 -0.34
CA SER A 278 0.93 0.59 -1.21
C SER A 278 1.47 1.80 -1.93
N LEU A 279 1.21 1.89 -3.23
CA LEU A 279 1.54 3.06 -4.03
C LEU A 279 0.27 3.68 -4.62
N ASP A 280 0.33 4.98 -4.91
CA ASP A 280 -0.75 5.74 -5.56
C ASP A 280 -0.73 5.65 -7.10
N ASN A 281 -0.21 4.54 -7.64
CA ASN A 281 -0.05 4.31 -9.06
C ASN A 281 -0.51 2.87 -9.43
N PRO A 282 -0.56 2.51 -10.72
CA PRO A 282 -1.07 1.21 -11.16
C PRO A 282 -0.08 0.07 -11.05
N PHE A 283 1.12 0.31 -10.53
CA PHE A 283 2.17 -0.70 -10.47
C PHE A 283 3.00 -0.55 -9.21
N THR A 284 3.18 -1.62 -8.45
CA THR A 284 4.22 -1.61 -7.41
C THR A 284 5.62 -1.64 -8.02
N ASP A 285 5.78 -2.26 -9.20
CA ASP A 285 7.01 -2.22 -10.00
C ASP A 285 7.14 -0.92 -10.81
N PRO A 286 8.36 -0.41 -11.02
CA PRO A 286 8.58 0.72 -11.92
C PRO A 286 8.39 0.27 -13.38
N VAL A 287 7.55 0.98 -14.12
CA VAL A 287 7.24 0.69 -15.52
C VAL A 287 7.60 1.88 -16.40
N ALA A 288 8.65 1.74 -17.20
CA ALA A 288 9.09 2.78 -18.13
C ALA A 288 8.10 2.99 -19.28
N ALA A 289 8.07 4.21 -19.81
CA ALA A 289 7.33 4.50 -21.04
C ALA A 289 7.82 3.58 -22.18
N GLY A 290 6.89 2.85 -22.81
CA GLY A 290 7.20 1.91 -23.89
C GLY A 290 7.58 0.49 -23.43
N GLN A 291 7.77 0.24 -22.13
CA GLN A 291 8.20 -1.08 -21.61
C GLN A 291 7.18 -2.17 -21.95
N LEU A 292 5.91 -1.93 -21.67
CA LEU A 292 4.84 -2.90 -21.92
C LEU A 292 4.58 -3.16 -23.41
N GLN A 293 5.07 -2.27 -24.27
CA GLN A 293 5.03 -2.42 -25.73
C GLN A 293 6.32 -3.00 -26.29
N GLY A 294 7.26 -3.44 -25.44
CA GLY A 294 8.56 -3.98 -25.85
C GLY A 294 9.51 -2.95 -26.48
N LYS A 295 9.27 -1.65 -26.24
CA LYS A 295 10.05 -0.53 -26.79
C LYS A 295 11.09 0.01 -25.81
N ALA A 296 11.02 -0.38 -24.55
CA ALA A 296 11.98 -0.03 -23.50
C ALA A 296 12.23 -1.25 -22.60
N ASN A 297 13.39 -1.30 -21.98
CA ASN A 297 13.70 -2.31 -20.98
C ASN A 297 13.07 -1.93 -19.63
N ALA A 298 12.89 -2.92 -18.75
CA ALA A 298 12.54 -2.65 -17.37
C ALA A 298 13.61 -1.76 -16.70
N PRO A 299 13.21 -0.75 -15.91
CA PRO A 299 14.13 0.11 -15.17
C PRO A 299 15.03 -0.64 -14.19
N GLN A 300 14.52 -1.75 -13.64
CA GLN A 300 15.24 -2.57 -12.67
C GLN A 300 16.48 -3.20 -13.31
N LYS A 301 17.62 -3.09 -12.61
CA LYS A 301 18.88 -3.74 -12.95
C LYS A 301 19.15 -4.82 -11.91
N GLY A 302 19.39 -6.06 -12.32
CA GLY A 302 19.87 -7.08 -11.38
C GLY A 302 19.49 -8.51 -11.70
N ASP A 303 18.29 -8.74 -12.24
CA ASP A 303 17.75 -10.10 -12.33
C ASP A 303 17.37 -10.48 -13.76
N GLU A 304 18.18 -11.36 -14.36
CA GLU A 304 17.98 -11.92 -15.70
C GLU A 304 16.60 -12.61 -15.79
N GLY A 305 15.60 -11.88 -16.30
CA GLY A 305 14.26 -12.42 -16.55
C GLY A 305 13.17 -12.03 -15.56
N LEU A 306 13.40 -11.08 -14.64
CA LEU A 306 12.38 -10.56 -13.71
C LEU A 306 11.96 -9.12 -14.05
N PRO A 307 11.15 -8.88 -15.09
CA PRO A 307 10.69 -7.53 -15.44
C PRO A 307 9.75 -6.91 -14.39
N PHE A 308 9.18 -7.74 -13.50
CA PHE A 308 8.34 -7.35 -12.37
C PHE A 308 8.93 -7.93 -11.07
N ALA A 309 10.18 -7.56 -10.79
CA ALA A 309 10.95 -8.09 -9.67
C ALA A 309 10.34 -7.77 -8.30
N ILE A 310 9.54 -6.71 -8.17
CA ILE A 310 8.93 -6.35 -6.90
C ILE A 310 7.74 -7.23 -6.56
N HIS A 311 6.88 -7.57 -7.54
CA HIS A 311 5.87 -8.61 -7.34
C HIS A 311 6.51 -9.94 -6.93
N HIS A 312 7.62 -10.33 -7.57
CA HIS A 312 8.38 -11.52 -7.22
C HIS A 312 8.86 -11.47 -5.77
N GLN A 313 9.60 -10.42 -5.38
CA GLN A 313 10.17 -10.30 -4.04
C GLN A 313 9.10 -10.20 -2.96
N ASN A 314 8.10 -9.34 -3.15
CA ASN A 314 7.08 -9.11 -2.12
C ASN A 314 6.17 -10.33 -1.96
N LEU A 315 5.52 -10.77 -3.03
CA LEU A 315 4.48 -11.80 -2.94
C LEU A 315 5.05 -13.21 -2.86
N ALA A 316 5.96 -13.56 -3.78
CA ALA A 316 6.37 -14.95 -3.96
C ALA A 316 7.56 -15.36 -3.07
N VAL A 317 8.37 -14.40 -2.61
CA VAL A 317 9.54 -14.68 -1.74
C VAL A 317 9.27 -14.30 -0.29
N ASN A 318 8.92 -13.03 -0.02
CA ASN A 318 8.92 -12.48 1.34
C ASN A 318 7.56 -12.52 2.05
N GLY A 319 6.46 -12.77 1.34
CA GLY A 319 5.12 -12.79 1.93
C GLY A 319 4.60 -11.41 2.35
N LEU A 320 5.04 -10.36 1.67
CA LEU A 320 4.62 -8.97 1.85
C LEU A 320 3.51 -8.65 0.84
N HIS A 321 2.34 -8.22 1.32
CA HIS A 321 1.19 -7.90 0.46
C HIS A 321 1.39 -6.56 -0.26
N GLN A 322 0.65 -6.32 -1.34
CA GLN A 322 0.72 -5.03 -2.04
C GLN A 322 -0.67 -4.46 -2.35
N ILE A 323 -0.78 -3.13 -2.33
CA ILE A 323 -1.93 -2.40 -2.86
C ILE A 323 -1.50 -1.45 -3.98
N GLN A 324 -2.22 -1.50 -5.08
CA GLN A 324 -2.07 -0.57 -6.20
C GLN A 324 -3.23 0.42 -6.23
N ASN A 325 -3.01 1.57 -6.86
CA ASN A 325 -3.99 2.65 -7.04
C ASN A 325 -4.55 3.17 -5.71
N ALA A 326 -3.71 3.40 -4.71
CA ALA A 326 -4.16 4.07 -3.48
C ALA A 326 -4.34 5.57 -3.70
N ARG A 327 -5.32 6.16 -3.03
CA ARG A 327 -5.58 7.61 -3.06
C ARG A 327 -4.89 8.29 -1.89
N LEU A 328 -3.62 8.67 -2.07
CA LEU A 328 -2.76 9.14 -0.95
C LEU A 328 -2.66 10.67 -0.82
N GLY A 329 -3.08 11.44 -1.83
CA GLY A 329 -2.84 12.88 -1.88
C GLY A 329 -3.43 13.69 -0.71
N ALA A 330 -4.59 13.29 -0.16
CA ALA A 330 -5.16 13.98 1.01
C ALA A 330 -4.32 13.75 2.28
N LEU A 331 -3.81 12.53 2.47
CA LEU A 331 -2.95 12.18 3.61
C LEU A 331 -1.62 12.94 3.53
N ALA A 332 -1.04 13.03 2.34
CA ALA A 332 0.19 13.78 2.05
C ALA A 332 0.01 15.30 2.22
N ALA A 333 -1.07 15.87 1.70
CA ALA A 333 -1.37 17.30 1.84
C ALA A 333 -1.50 17.73 3.32
N ASP A 334 -2.09 16.87 4.16
CA ASP A 334 -2.23 17.09 5.60
C ASP A 334 -1.00 16.62 6.42
N LYS A 335 0.04 16.10 5.75
CA LYS A 335 1.29 15.64 6.38
C LYS A 335 1.09 14.60 7.48
N VAL A 336 0.15 13.68 7.28
CA VAL A 336 -0.10 12.57 8.21
C VAL A 336 0.90 11.45 7.94
N TRP A 337 2.10 11.58 8.51
CA TRP A 337 3.21 10.65 8.30
C TRP A 337 3.01 9.30 9.00
N THR A 338 2.27 9.28 10.10
CA THR A 338 1.81 8.04 10.75
C THR A 338 0.31 8.08 10.94
N SER A 339 -0.36 6.94 10.76
CA SER A 339 -1.80 6.80 10.94
C SER A 339 -2.17 5.37 11.30
N CYS A 340 -3.33 5.16 11.91
CA CYS A 340 -3.93 3.84 11.98
C CYS A 340 -4.59 3.53 10.63
N VAL A 341 -4.24 2.43 9.99
CA VAL A 341 -4.85 1.99 8.75
C VAL A 341 -5.67 0.72 8.96
N MET A 342 -6.82 0.66 8.28
CA MET A 342 -7.70 -0.49 8.21
C MET A 342 -7.88 -0.89 6.75
N ILE A 343 -7.37 -2.06 6.37
CA ILE A 343 -7.51 -2.66 5.05
C ILE A 343 -8.24 -3.99 5.20
N LEU A 344 -9.40 -4.07 4.58
CA LEU A 344 -10.30 -5.22 4.64
C LEU A 344 -10.52 -5.75 3.23
N PRO A 345 -9.76 -6.76 2.77
CA PRO A 345 -10.09 -7.44 1.52
C PRO A 345 -11.41 -8.19 1.64
N LEU A 346 -12.13 -8.29 0.52
CA LEU A 346 -13.29 -9.16 0.41
C LEU A 346 -12.84 -10.61 0.59
N ARG A 347 -13.55 -11.36 1.43
CA ARG A 347 -13.23 -12.75 1.76
C ARG A 347 -13.76 -13.71 0.69
N SER A 348 -13.25 -13.58 -0.53
CA SER A 348 -13.60 -14.42 -1.67
C SER A 348 -12.70 -15.64 -1.73
N GLU A 349 -13.28 -16.85 -1.65
CA GLU A 349 -12.53 -18.11 -1.65
C GLU A 349 -11.73 -18.29 -2.94
N GLY A 350 -10.42 -18.49 -2.79
CA GLY A 350 -9.48 -18.83 -3.86
C GLY A 350 -9.20 -17.71 -4.86
N ALA A 351 -9.55 -16.47 -4.52
CA ALA A 351 -9.21 -15.31 -5.34
C ALA A 351 -7.74 -14.89 -5.13
N SER A 352 -7.05 -14.56 -6.22
CA SER A 352 -5.66 -14.05 -6.21
C SER A 352 -5.54 -12.60 -5.73
N GLY A 353 -6.64 -11.85 -5.68
CA GLY A 353 -6.64 -10.46 -5.25
C GLY A 353 -8.04 -10.01 -4.85
N SER A 354 -8.15 -8.80 -4.33
CA SER A 354 -9.41 -8.22 -3.90
C SER A 354 -9.48 -6.72 -4.15
N PRO A 355 -10.64 -6.17 -4.56
CA PRO A 355 -10.87 -4.75 -4.35
C PRO A 355 -10.81 -4.45 -2.86
N VAL A 356 -10.24 -3.31 -2.49
CA VAL A 356 -10.15 -2.87 -1.10
C VAL A 356 -10.60 -1.43 -0.95
N ARG A 357 -11.10 -1.12 0.24
CA ARG A 357 -11.42 0.24 0.66
C ARG A 357 -10.59 0.60 1.90
N PRO A 358 -9.30 0.94 1.74
CA PRO A 358 -8.46 1.25 2.88
C PRO A 358 -8.86 2.60 3.49
N VAL A 359 -8.89 2.66 4.82
CA VAL A 359 -9.11 3.89 5.57
C VAL A 359 -7.92 4.14 6.47
N ALA A 360 -7.36 5.35 6.42
CA ALA A 360 -6.40 5.82 7.42
C ALA A 360 -7.07 6.79 8.40
N ILE A 361 -6.66 6.75 9.66
CA ILE A 361 -7.05 7.69 10.70
C ILE A 361 -5.79 8.19 11.38
N GLY A 362 -5.54 9.48 11.32
CA GLY A 362 -4.37 10.12 11.92
C GLY A 362 -4.52 11.63 12.01
N ALA A 363 -3.65 12.26 12.79
CA ALA A 363 -3.67 13.70 13.03
C ALA A 363 -2.76 14.43 12.02
N PRO A 364 -3.24 15.52 11.38
CA PRO A 364 -2.41 16.39 10.54
C PRO A 364 -1.20 16.94 11.29
N LYS A 365 -0.05 17.01 10.61
CA LYS A 365 1.14 17.73 11.11
C LYS A 365 1.29 19.04 10.33
N GLY A 366 0.47 20.04 10.65
CA GLY A 366 0.43 21.33 9.94
C GLY A 366 -0.32 22.42 10.69
#